data_AF-A0A7X7GRR3-F1
#
_entry.id   AF-A0A7X7GRR3-F1
#
_cell.length_a   1.000
_cell.length_b   1.000
_cell.length_c   1.000
_cell.angle_alpha   90.00
_cell.angle_beta   90.00
_cell.angle_gamma   90.00
#
_symmetry.space_group_name_H-M   'P 1'
#
loop_
_entity.id
_entity.type
_entity.pdbx_description
1 polymer ?
#
loop_
_entity_poly.entity_id
_entity_poly.type
_entity_poly.pdbx_seq_one_letter_code
_entity_poly.pdbx_strand_id
1 'polypeptide(L)'
;MLYHWMMALHVCGVMLWFAGALITLHVLRTHATKAAAGATSDDFARNEGAAGRILDIGAGLALVGGLYLLFENLQILKGAGFMHAKLALVLVLVGLHGFLRVQLKRFRTGKSNELASWVHPVVLGVFFAIIVLIIARPF
;
A
#
# COMPACT_ATOMS: atom_id res chain seq x y z
N MET A 1 7.73 -27.02 3.63
CA MET A 1 6.95 -26.45 4.76
C MET A 1 7.10 -24.94 4.86
N LEU A 2 8.33 -24.40 4.90
CA LEU A 2 8.59 -22.95 5.02
C LEU A 2 7.99 -22.11 3.87
N TYR A 3 8.01 -22.62 2.63
CA TYR A 3 7.41 -21.96 1.46
C TYR A 3 5.94 -21.54 1.67
N HIS A 4 5.09 -22.45 2.16
CA HIS A 4 3.66 -22.17 2.36
C HIS A 4 3.42 -21.13 3.45
N TRP A 5 4.22 -21.15 4.53
CA TRP A 5 4.18 -20.13 5.57
C TRP A 5 4.58 -18.76 5.04
N MET A 6 5.63 -18.69 4.24
CA MET A 6 6.05 -17.43 3.63
C MET A 6 5.03 -16.91 2.62
N MET A 7 4.38 -17.81 1.87
CA MET A 7 3.28 -17.45 0.99
C MET A 7 2.08 -16.89 1.75
N ALA A 8 1.71 -17.51 2.88
CA ALA A 8 0.67 -16.99 3.75
C ALA A 8 1.05 -15.61 4.31
N LEU A 9 2.28 -15.44 4.80
CA LEU A 9 2.80 -14.16 5.31
C LEU A 9 2.78 -13.08 4.24
N HIS A 10 3.23 -13.39 3.02
CA HIS A 10 3.21 -12.47 1.88
C HIS A 10 1.78 -12.00 1.58
N VAL A 11 0.83 -12.93 1.45
CA VAL A 11 -0.57 -12.59 1.13
C VAL A 11 -1.21 -11.77 2.25
N CYS A 12 -1.00 -12.15 3.52
CA CYS A 12 -1.45 -11.36 4.67
C CYS A 12 -0.85 -9.95 4.65
N GLY A 13 0.45 -9.83 4.36
CA GLY A 13 1.13 -8.55 4.22
C GLY A 13 0.52 -7.69 3.13
N VAL A 14 0.25 -8.26 1.95
CA VAL A 14 -0.38 -7.55 0.83
C VAL A 14 -1.77 -7.03 1.23
N MET A 15 -2.58 -7.85 1.91
CA MET A 15 -3.90 -7.42 2.39
C MET A 15 -3.80 -6.30 3.42
N LEU A 16 -2.89 -6.41 4.38
CA LEU A 16 -2.64 -5.35 5.37
C LEU A 16 -2.12 -4.06 4.72
N TRP A 17 -1.30 -4.18 3.68
CA TRP A 17 -0.78 -3.03 2.94
C TRP A 17 -1.92 -2.26 2.28
N PHE A 18 -2.82 -2.96 1.55
CA PHE A 18 -3.97 -2.32 0.92
C PHE A 18 -4.95 -1.74 1.95
N ALA A 19 -5.24 -2.48 3.02
CA ALA A 19 -6.07 -1.98 4.12
C ALA A 19 -5.46 -0.71 4.73
N GLY A 20 -4.16 -0.72 5.04
CA GLY A 20 -3.44 0.44 5.56
C GLY A 20 -3.45 1.64 4.61
N ALA A 21 -3.34 1.41 3.30
CA ALA A 21 -3.42 2.47 2.30
C ALA A 21 -4.81 3.11 2.27
N LEU A 22 -5.88 2.31 2.24
CA LEU A 22 -7.26 2.81 2.24
C LEU A 22 -7.62 3.53 3.55
N ILE A 23 -7.20 2.98 4.70
CA ILE A 23 -7.37 3.63 6.00
C ILE A 23 -6.63 4.99 6.02
N THR A 24 -5.39 5.03 5.52
CA THR A 24 -4.62 6.28 5.43
C THR A 24 -5.36 7.33 4.60
N LEU A 25 -5.87 6.96 3.43
CA LEU A 25 -6.66 7.87 2.59
C LEU A 25 -7.91 8.37 3.31
N HIS A 26 -8.62 7.48 3.99
CA HIS A 26 -9.83 7.81 4.74
C HIS A 26 -9.54 8.80 5.86
N VAL A 27 -8.49 8.56 6.64
CA VAL A 27 -8.07 9.46 7.72
C VAL A 27 -7.65 10.82 7.18
N LEU A 28 -6.84 10.88 6.12
CA LEU A 28 -6.40 12.14 5.51
C LEU A 28 -7.55 12.95 4.91
N ARG A 29 -8.52 12.30 4.25
CA ARG A 29 -9.72 12.99 3.76
C ARG A 29 -10.60 13.50 4.90
N THR A 30 -10.74 12.71 5.96
CA THR A 30 -11.51 13.11 7.14
C THR A 30 -10.84 14.28 7.86
N HIS A 31 -9.51 14.33 7.89
CA HIS A 31 -8.78 15.47 8.39
C HIS A 31 -9.02 16.70 7.51
N ALA A 32 -8.88 16.59 6.19
CA ALA A 32 -9.14 17.69 5.25
C ALA A 32 -10.52 18.34 5.46
N THR A 33 -11.58 17.52 5.58
CA THR A 33 -12.95 18.02 5.76
C THR A 33 -13.18 18.65 7.13
N LYS A 34 -12.62 18.07 8.20
CA LYS A 34 -12.80 18.58 9.56
C LYS A 34 -11.90 19.79 9.87
N ALA A 35 -10.72 19.88 9.27
CA ALA A 35 -9.86 21.06 9.35
C ALA A 35 -10.56 22.29 8.73
N ALA A 36 -11.26 22.10 7.61
CA ALA A 36 -12.10 23.15 7.01
C ALA A 36 -13.26 23.59 7.93
N ALA A 37 -13.71 22.71 8.83
CA ALA A 37 -14.77 22.98 9.81
C ALA A 37 -14.26 23.47 11.18
N GLY A 38 -12.95 23.74 11.33
CA GLY A 38 -12.36 24.29 12.57
C GLY A 38 -12.06 23.28 13.68
N ALA A 39 -11.99 21.98 13.38
CA ALA A 39 -11.65 20.95 14.37
C ALA A 39 -10.16 20.96 14.78
N THR A 40 -9.87 20.59 16.02
CA THR A 40 -8.52 20.57 16.62
C THR A 40 -7.64 19.43 16.09
N SER A 41 -6.34 19.68 15.93
CA SER A 41 -5.36 18.79 15.29
C SER A 41 -5.01 17.49 16.04
N ASP A 42 -5.24 17.44 17.35
CA ASP A 42 -4.66 16.41 18.22
C ASP A 42 -5.29 15.02 18.03
N ASP A 43 -6.61 14.96 17.79
CA ASP A 43 -7.30 13.69 17.52
C ASP A 43 -6.85 13.04 16.21
N PHE A 44 -6.46 13.85 15.22
CA PHE A 44 -5.99 13.36 13.92
C PHE A 44 -4.60 12.74 14.00
N ALA A 45 -3.71 13.32 14.79
CA ALA A 45 -2.33 12.84 14.91
C ALA A 45 -2.24 11.38 15.36
N ARG A 46 -3.14 10.95 16.27
CA ARG A 46 -3.21 9.57 16.75
C ARG A 46 -3.68 8.60 15.66
N ASN A 47 -4.75 8.97 14.94
CA ASN A 47 -5.31 8.13 13.87
C ASN A 47 -4.38 8.04 12.66
N GLU A 48 -3.74 9.14 12.27
CA GLU A 48 -2.75 9.19 11.20
C GLU A 48 -1.52 8.33 11.53
N GLY A 49 -1.05 8.40 12.77
CA GLY A 49 0.05 7.56 13.25
C GLY A 49 -0.31 6.06 13.27
N ALA A 50 -1.54 5.71 13.63
CA ALA A 50 -2.01 4.33 13.57
C ALA A 50 -2.12 3.83 12.11
N ALA A 51 -2.73 4.63 11.22
CA ALA A 51 -2.87 4.30 9.81
C ALA A 51 -1.51 4.10 9.13
N GLY A 52 -0.57 5.02 9.36
CA GLY A 52 0.79 4.92 8.82
C GLY A 52 1.55 3.68 9.30
N ARG A 53 1.33 3.23 10.54
CA ARG A 53 1.95 1.99 11.05
C ARG A 53 1.40 0.74 10.40
N ILE A 54 0.08 0.64 10.22
CA ILE A 54 -0.54 -0.50 9.53
C ILE A 54 -0.01 -0.58 8.09
N LEU A 55 0.08 0.57 7.43
CA LEU A 55 0.62 0.70 6.08
C LEU A 55 2.07 0.18 5.99
N ASP A 56 2.95 0.57 6.92
CA ASP A 56 4.35 0.12 6.97
C ASP A 56 4.48 -1.38 7.29
N ILE A 57 3.73 -1.88 8.27
CA ILE A 57 3.77 -3.29 8.68
C ILE A 57 3.33 -4.19 7.53
N GLY A 58 2.22 -3.83 6.87
CA GLY A 58 1.72 -4.56 5.70
C GLY A 58 2.76 -4.58 4.57
N ALA A 59 3.36 -3.44 4.26
CA ALA A 59 4.41 -3.33 3.25
C ALA A 59 5.63 -4.21 3.59
N GLY A 60 6.09 -4.19 4.85
CA GLY A 60 7.20 -5.00 5.30
C GLY A 60 6.94 -6.50 5.14
N LEU A 61 5.79 -6.98 5.61
CA LEU A 61 5.40 -8.38 5.49
C LEU A 61 5.28 -8.81 4.02
N ALA A 62 4.64 -7.98 3.19
CA ALA A 62 4.48 -8.25 1.77
C ALA A 62 5.83 -8.34 1.05
N LEU A 63 6.72 -7.38 1.28
CA LEU A 63 8.01 -7.31 0.59
C LEU A 63 8.96 -8.42 1.05
N VAL A 64 9.06 -8.68 2.36
CA VAL A 64 9.91 -9.77 2.88
C VAL A 64 9.41 -11.12 2.38
N GLY A 65 8.09 -11.37 2.48
CA GLY A 65 7.52 -12.61 2.00
C GLY A 65 7.65 -12.79 0.49
N GLY A 66 7.41 -11.71 -0.27
CA GLY A 66 7.51 -11.74 -1.73
C GLY A 66 8.95 -11.94 -2.21
N LEU A 67 9.91 -11.31 -1.54
CA LEU A 67 11.32 -11.42 -1.86
C LEU A 67 11.87 -12.82 -1.52
N TYR A 68 11.47 -13.41 -0.39
CA TYR A 68 11.82 -14.79 -0.06
C TYR A 68 11.30 -15.77 -1.12
N LEU A 69 10.02 -15.63 -1.51
CA LEU A 69 9.41 -16.49 -2.55
C LEU A 69 10.10 -16.31 -3.91
N LEU A 70 10.58 -15.10 -4.20
CA LEU A 70 11.39 -14.81 -5.38
C LEU A 70 12.73 -15.55 -5.35
N PHE A 71 13.44 -15.49 -4.22
CA PHE A 71 14.75 -16.11 -4.06
C PHE A 71 14.71 -17.64 -4.13
N GLU A 72 13.69 -18.27 -3.55
CA GLU A 72 13.49 -19.72 -3.64
C GLU A 72 13.25 -20.21 -5.07
N ASN A 73 12.75 -19.34 -5.95
CA ASN A 73 12.35 -19.73 -7.29
C ASN A 73 12.83 -18.74 -8.35
N LEU A 74 14.14 -18.50 -8.38
CA LEU A 74 14.79 -17.63 -9.38
C LEU A 74 14.52 -18.06 -10.83
N GLN A 75 14.22 -19.34 -11.08
CA GLN A 75 13.94 -19.82 -12.43
C GLN A 75 12.58 -19.30 -12.95
N ILE A 76 11.65 -18.87 -12.08
CA ILE A 76 10.40 -18.19 -12.48
C ILE A 76 10.69 -16.85 -13.16
N LEU A 77 11.81 -16.19 -12.86
CA LEU A 77 12.21 -14.96 -13.55
C LEU A 77 12.62 -15.20 -15.02
N LYS A 78 12.99 -16.43 -15.38
CA LYS A 78 13.46 -16.77 -16.73
C LYS A 78 12.32 -17.10 -17.70
N GLY A 79 11.10 -17.32 -17.20
CA GLY A 79 9.92 -17.63 -18.00
C GLY A 79 8.85 -16.53 -17.93
N ALA A 80 8.69 -15.81 -19.05
CA ALA A 80 7.48 -15.10 -19.48
C ALA A 80 7.08 -13.81 -18.72
N GLY A 81 6.48 -12.86 -19.44
CA GLY A 81 6.23 -11.46 -19.03
C GLY A 81 5.47 -11.25 -17.72
N PHE A 82 4.85 -12.30 -17.18
CA PHE A 82 4.17 -12.30 -15.89
C PHE A 82 4.98 -11.73 -14.75
N MET A 83 6.23 -12.18 -14.62
CA MET A 83 7.02 -11.80 -13.46
C MET A 83 7.46 -10.34 -13.52
N HIS A 84 7.74 -9.83 -14.72
CA HIS A 84 8.07 -8.43 -14.96
C HIS A 84 6.87 -7.53 -14.68
N ALA A 85 5.68 -7.91 -15.15
CA ALA A 85 4.45 -7.17 -14.88
C ALA A 85 4.13 -7.13 -13.37
N LYS A 86 4.30 -8.26 -12.68
CA LYS A 86 4.11 -8.34 -11.21
C LYS A 86 5.09 -7.41 -10.48
N LEU A 87 6.37 -7.44 -10.83
CA LEU A 87 7.39 -6.58 -10.21
C LEU A 87 7.13 -5.09 -10.50
N ALA A 88 6.71 -4.74 -11.72
CA ALA A 88 6.33 -3.38 -12.06
C ALA A 88 5.17 -2.87 -11.19
N LEU A 89 4.14 -3.69 -10.95
CA LEU A 89 3.04 -3.35 -10.04
C LEU A 89 3.49 -3.20 -8.57
N VAL A 90 4.42 -4.04 -8.11
CA VAL A 90 5.02 -3.88 -6.77
C VAL A 90 5.76 -2.55 -6.67
N LEU A 91 6.52 -2.16 -7.69
CA LEU A 91 7.20 -0.86 -7.72
C LEU A 91 6.22 0.31 -7.68
N VAL A 92 5.11 0.24 -8.43
CA VAL A 92 4.03 1.23 -8.38
C VAL A 92 3.44 1.32 -6.97
N LEU A 93 3.19 0.16 -6.33
CA LEU A 93 2.64 0.11 -4.97
C LEU A 93 3.61 0.68 -3.92
N VAL A 94 4.92 0.43 -4.06
CA VAL A 94 5.97 1.05 -3.24
C VAL A 94 6.01 2.56 -3.44
N GLY A 95 5.91 3.04 -4.68
CA GLY A 95 5.85 4.47 -4.99
C GLY A 95 4.62 5.13 -4.35
N LEU A 96 3.47 4.49 -4.45
CA LEU A 96 2.23 4.95 -3.82
C LEU A 96 2.34 4.96 -2.29
N HIS A 97 2.94 3.93 -1.69
CA HIS A 97 3.23 3.89 -0.26
C HIS A 97 4.07 5.10 0.17
N GLY A 98 5.17 5.38 -0.53
CA GLY A 98 6.02 6.53 -0.25
C GLY A 98 5.26 7.86 -0.36
N PHE A 99 4.43 8.00 -1.40
CA PHE A 99 3.55 9.17 -1.56
C PHE A 99 2.60 9.34 -0.37
N LEU A 100 1.90 8.29 0.07
CA LEU A 100 0.99 8.34 1.21
C LEU A 100 1.71 8.73 2.51
N ARG A 101 2.94 8.24 2.71
CA ARG A 101 3.78 8.62 3.86
C ARG A 101 4.17 10.10 3.84
N VAL A 102 4.51 10.64 2.67
CA VAL A 102 4.80 12.06 2.51
C VAL A 102 3.55 12.89 2.81
N GLN A 103 2.39 12.48 2.31
CA GLN A 103 1.13 13.18 2.59
C GLN A 103 0.78 13.14 4.09
N LEU A 104 0.89 11.99 4.76
CA LEU A 104 0.77 11.89 6.22
C LEU A 104 1.67 12.90 6.95
N LYS A 105 2.95 13.01 6.56
CA LYS A 105 3.87 13.98 7.16
C LYS A 105 3.45 15.43 6.89
N ARG A 106 2.94 15.74 5.70
CA ARG A 106 2.49 17.10 5.33
C ARG A 106 1.25 17.53 6.11
N PHE A 107 0.27 16.64 6.28
CA PHE A 107 -0.92 16.89 7.09
C PHE A 107 -0.55 17.11 8.56
N ARG A 108 0.32 16.26 9.14
CA ARG A 108 0.82 16.43 10.52
C ARG A 108 1.56 17.73 10.78
N THR A 109 2.16 18.31 9.75
CA THR A 109 2.93 19.57 9.86
C THR A 109 2.12 20.80 9.44
N GLY A 110 0.83 20.63 9.12
CA GLY A 110 -0.03 21.71 8.63
C GLY A 110 0.37 22.27 7.26
N LYS A 111 1.26 21.59 6.54
CA LYS A 111 1.75 22.02 5.21
C LYS A 111 0.80 21.65 4.07
N SER A 112 -0.21 20.83 4.35
CA SER A 112 -1.20 20.38 3.39
C SER A 112 -2.48 20.05 4.14
N ASN A 113 -3.60 20.62 3.71
CA ASN A 113 -4.93 20.30 4.25
C ASN A 113 -5.81 19.62 3.21
N GLU A 114 -5.29 19.35 2.02
CA GLU A 114 -6.04 18.71 0.95
C GLU A 114 -5.31 17.49 0.41
N LEU A 115 -6.08 16.47 0.08
CA LEU A 115 -5.60 15.28 -0.60
C LEU A 115 -6.24 15.24 -1.99
N ALA A 116 -5.41 15.08 -3.02
CA ALA A 116 -5.91 15.07 -4.38
C ALA A 116 -6.98 13.97 -4.57
N SER A 117 -8.08 14.33 -5.23
CA SER A 117 -9.24 13.44 -5.39
C SER A 117 -8.89 12.15 -6.14
N TRP A 118 -7.91 12.21 -7.05
CA TRP A 118 -7.42 11.10 -7.87
C TRP A 118 -6.65 10.03 -7.09
N VAL A 119 -6.16 10.30 -5.88
CA VAL A 119 -5.33 9.32 -5.15
C VAL A 119 -6.14 8.07 -4.80
N HIS A 120 -7.40 8.24 -4.39
CA HIS A 120 -8.28 7.13 -4.02
C HIS A 120 -8.56 6.15 -5.18
N PRO A 121 -9.04 6.63 -6.36
CA PRO A 121 -9.23 5.74 -7.50
C PRO A 121 -7.92 5.12 -8.00
N VAL A 122 -6.77 5.80 -7.87
CA VAL A 122 -5.47 5.19 -8.19
C VAL A 122 -5.15 4.00 -7.28
N VAL A 123 -5.34 4.14 -5.96
CA VAL A 123 -5.08 3.03 -5.01
C VAL A 123 -5.98 1.83 -5.32
N LEU A 124 -7.26 2.07 -5.59
CA LEU A 124 -8.20 1.02 -6.00
C LEU A 124 -7.86 0.42 -7.36
N GLY A 125 -7.43 1.24 -8.32
CA GLY A 125 -7.01 0.79 -9.64
C GLY A 125 -5.79 -0.12 -9.59
N VAL A 126 -4.80 0.20 -8.76
CA VAL A 126 -3.63 -0.64 -8.52
C VAL A 126 -4.04 -1.97 -7.88
N PHE A 127 -4.92 -1.95 -6.89
CA PHE A 127 -5.47 -3.16 -6.27
C PHE A 127 -6.17 -4.06 -7.30
N PHE A 128 -7.05 -3.48 -8.11
CA PHE A 128 -7.76 -4.20 -9.16
C PHE A 128 -6.81 -4.78 -10.20
N ALA A 129 -5.83 -3.99 -10.67
CA ALA A 129 -4.83 -4.44 -11.63
C ALA A 129 -4.03 -5.64 -11.09
N ILE A 130 -3.68 -5.65 -9.80
CA ILE A 130 -2.98 -6.77 -9.16
C ILE A 130 -3.85 -8.02 -9.12
N ILE A 131 -5.13 -7.90 -8.76
CA ILE A 131 -6.06 -9.04 -8.75
C ILE A 131 -6.21 -9.62 -10.17
N VAL A 132 -6.46 -8.76 -11.16
CA VAL A 132 -6.61 -9.18 -12.57
C VAL A 132 -5.33 -9.85 -13.04
N LEU A 133 -4.16 -9.28 -12.74
CA LEU A 133 -2.87 -9.89 -13.08
C LEU A 133 -2.77 -11.31 -12.51
N ILE A 134 -3.09 -11.49 -11.22
CA ILE A 134 -2.95 -12.77 -10.51
C ILE A 134 -3.94 -13.82 -11.04
N ILE A 135 -5.19 -13.44 -11.33
CA ILE A 135 -6.25 -14.35 -11.76
C ILE A 135 -6.15 -14.65 -13.25
N ALA A 136 -6.09 -13.62 -14.09
CA ALA A 136 -6.15 -13.77 -15.54
C ALA A 136 -4.83 -14.31 -16.11
N ARG A 137 -3.71 -14.12 -15.42
CA ARG A 137 -2.34 -14.49 -15.87
C ARG A 137 -2.17 -14.33 -17.39
N PRO A 138 -2.29 -13.10 -17.91
CA PRO A 138 -2.39 -12.88 -19.36
C PRO A 138 -1.10 -13.21 -20.15
N PHE A 139 -0.06 -13.66 -19.47
CA PHE A 139 1.28 -13.97 -19.98
C PHE A 139 1.97 -14.98 -19.07
#